data_AF-A0A9J6AE99-F1
#
_entry.id   AF-A0A9J6AE99-F1
#
_cell.length_a   1.000
_cell.length_b   1.000
_cell.length_c   1.000
_cell.angle_alpha   90.00
_cell.angle_beta   90.00
_cell.angle_gamma   90.00
#
_symmetry.space_group_name_H-M   'P 1'
#
loop_
_entity.id
_entity.type
_entity.pdbx_description
1 polymer ?
#
loop_
_entity_poly.entity_id
_entity_poly.type
_entity_poly.pdbx_seq_one_letter_code
_entity_poly.pdbx_strand_id
1 'polypeptide(L)'
;MTCFCGELARCFTSRTSLNPGRSFYRCSKPKIENCEFWRWEDSSLENSSIEVNLLKSKLEVATLKMKNLRESLNAVKIERDNLRKKLENLESLNYFESVPSLTIGESKNDPSCMTISITSTNNSQSSVANK
;
A
#
# COMPACT_ATOMS: atom_id res chain seq x y z
N MET A 1 -27.19 -26.32 -13.63
CA MET A 1 -27.13 -27.28 -14.75
C MET A 1 -28.53 -27.39 -15.36
N THR A 2 -28.70 -27.03 -16.64
CA THR A 2 -29.99 -27.04 -17.34
C THR A 2 -30.07 -28.25 -18.28
N CYS A 3 -31.20 -28.97 -18.28
CA CYS A 3 -31.42 -30.10 -19.19
C CYS A 3 -31.90 -29.62 -20.57
N PHE A 4 -32.04 -30.53 -21.54
CA PHE A 4 -32.47 -30.17 -22.91
C PHE A 4 -33.93 -29.69 -23.00
N CYS A 5 -34.73 -29.85 -21.95
CA CYS A 5 -36.07 -29.22 -21.84
C CYS A 5 -36.00 -27.73 -21.46
N GLY A 6 -34.84 -27.18 -21.15
CA GLY A 6 -34.69 -25.82 -20.60
C GLY A 6 -34.95 -25.71 -19.09
N GLU A 7 -35.26 -26.82 -18.42
CA GLU A 7 -35.52 -26.87 -16.97
C GLU A 7 -34.27 -27.27 -16.16
N LEU A 8 -34.25 -26.96 -14.86
CA LEU A 8 -33.18 -27.38 -13.96
C LEU A 8 -33.14 -28.91 -13.82
N ALA A 9 -31.96 -29.48 -14.09
CA ALA A 9 -31.70 -30.90 -13.87
C ALA A 9 -31.56 -31.18 -12.36
N ARG A 10 -32.09 -32.32 -11.90
CA ARG A 10 -31.98 -32.77 -10.50
C ARG A 10 -30.72 -33.59 -10.29
N CYS A 11 -30.07 -33.41 -9.15
CA CYS A 11 -28.90 -34.18 -8.72
C CYS A 11 -29.33 -35.49 -8.04
N PHE A 12 -28.60 -36.56 -8.33
CA PHE A 12 -28.80 -37.91 -7.81
C PHE A 12 -27.45 -38.55 -7.47
N THR A 13 -27.45 -39.48 -6.53
CA THR A 13 -26.26 -40.24 -6.16
C THR A 13 -26.30 -41.63 -6.77
N SER A 14 -25.24 -42.01 -7.49
CA SER A 14 -25.10 -43.34 -8.08
C SER A 14 -24.95 -44.40 -6.99
N ARG A 15 -25.67 -45.51 -7.18
CA ARG A 15 -25.62 -46.72 -6.34
C ARG A 15 -25.03 -47.91 -7.09
N THR A 16 -24.41 -47.67 -8.24
CA THR A 16 -23.76 -48.73 -9.03
C THR A 16 -22.46 -49.16 -8.38
N SER A 17 -22.09 -50.43 -8.52
CA SER A 17 -20.83 -50.97 -7.96
C SER A 17 -19.58 -50.30 -8.56
N LEU A 18 -19.66 -49.86 -9.82
CA LEU A 18 -18.56 -49.20 -10.53
C LEU A 18 -18.38 -47.73 -10.12
N ASN A 19 -19.47 -47.05 -9.72
CA ASN A 19 -19.44 -45.63 -9.34
C ASN A 19 -20.26 -45.41 -8.04
N PRO A 20 -19.92 -46.03 -6.91
CA PRO A 20 -20.69 -45.89 -5.69
C PRO A 20 -20.53 -44.46 -5.12
N GLY A 21 -21.63 -43.81 -4.77
CA GLY A 21 -21.61 -42.49 -4.12
C GLY A 21 -21.34 -41.29 -5.05
N ARG A 22 -21.04 -41.51 -6.33
CA ARG A 22 -20.79 -40.43 -7.30
C ARG A 22 -22.08 -39.72 -7.69
N SER A 23 -22.10 -38.40 -7.64
CA SER A 23 -23.27 -37.58 -8.00
C SER A 23 -23.38 -37.35 -9.50
N PHE A 24 -24.60 -37.36 -10.02
CA PHE A 24 -24.93 -37.04 -11.41
C PHE A 24 -26.22 -36.22 -11.49
N TYR A 25 -26.33 -35.41 -12.53
CA TYR A 25 -27.51 -34.65 -12.90
C TYR A 25 -28.30 -35.40 -13.97
N ARG A 26 -29.63 -35.46 -13.84
CA ARG A 26 -30.53 -35.90 -14.91
C ARG A 26 -31.80 -35.07 -14.99
N CYS A 27 -32.50 -35.18 -16.12
CA CYS A 27 -33.83 -34.58 -16.28
C CYS A 27 -34.79 -35.02 -15.16
N SER A 28 -35.52 -34.04 -14.61
CA SER A 28 -36.48 -34.22 -13.52
C SER A 28 -37.82 -34.79 -13.99
N LYS A 29 -38.11 -34.75 -15.30
CA LYS A 29 -39.36 -35.21 -15.88
C LYS A 29 -39.52 -36.74 -15.78
N PRO A 30 -40.77 -37.24 -15.81
CA PRO A 30 -41.06 -38.67 -15.89
C PRO A 30 -40.46 -39.32 -17.15
N LYS A 31 -40.30 -40.65 -17.15
CA LYS A 31 -39.66 -41.41 -18.25
C LYS A 31 -40.26 -41.19 -19.64
N ILE A 32 -41.54 -40.82 -19.73
CA ILE A 32 -42.23 -40.63 -21.02
C ILE A 32 -41.86 -39.26 -21.62
N GLU A 33 -41.52 -38.29 -20.79
CA GLU A 33 -41.28 -36.89 -21.18
C GLU A 33 -39.84 -36.43 -20.90
N ASN A 34 -38.96 -37.32 -20.45
CA ASN A 34 -37.59 -36.95 -20.12
C ASN A 34 -36.79 -36.76 -21.41
N CYS A 35 -36.02 -35.67 -21.48
CA CYS A 35 -35.11 -35.43 -22.60
C CYS A 35 -33.82 -36.24 -22.53
N GLU A 36 -33.74 -37.28 -21.71
CA GLU A 36 -32.56 -38.13 -21.52
C GLU A 36 -31.27 -37.42 -21.08
N PHE A 37 -31.32 -36.12 -20.77
CA PHE A 37 -30.18 -35.40 -20.23
C PHE A 37 -29.58 -36.12 -19.02
N TRP A 38 -28.28 -36.37 -19.08
CA TRP A 38 -27.49 -36.99 -18.02
C TRP A 38 -26.05 -36.47 -18.06
N ARG A 39 -25.48 -36.10 -16.90
CA ARG A 39 -24.05 -35.77 -16.73
C ARG A 39 -23.57 -36.04 -15.31
N TRP A 40 -22.32 -36.45 -15.16
CA TRP A 40 -21.66 -36.47 -13.85
C TRP A 40 -21.45 -35.07 -13.27
N GLU A 41 -21.35 -34.98 -11.94
CA GLU A 41 -21.08 -33.73 -11.20
C GLU A 41 -19.60 -33.30 -11.20
N ASP A 42 -18.69 -34.02 -11.88
CA ASP A 42 -17.23 -33.84 -11.72
C ASP A 42 -16.64 -32.53 -12.27
N SER A 43 -17.48 -31.56 -12.66
CA SER A 43 -17.13 -30.31 -13.36
C SER A 43 -16.15 -29.36 -12.64
N SER A 44 -15.59 -29.73 -11.48
CA SER A 44 -14.75 -28.84 -10.66
C SER A 44 -13.29 -29.25 -10.53
N LEU A 45 -12.88 -30.50 -10.79
CA LEU A 45 -11.52 -30.93 -10.43
C LEU A 45 -10.44 -30.48 -11.45
N GLU A 46 -10.71 -30.56 -12.76
CA GLU A 46 -9.74 -30.18 -13.79
C GLU A 46 -9.61 -28.65 -13.94
N ASN A 47 -10.75 -27.94 -13.90
CA ASN A 47 -10.76 -26.48 -13.93
C ASN A 47 -10.07 -25.88 -12.68
N SER A 48 -10.23 -26.52 -11.51
CA SER A 48 -9.56 -26.08 -10.29
C SER A 48 -8.04 -26.10 -10.42
N SER A 49 -7.46 -27.04 -11.17
CA SER A 49 -6.00 -27.14 -11.30
C SER A 49 -5.42 -26.00 -12.15
N ILE A 50 -6.10 -25.64 -13.25
CA ILE A 50 -5.70 -24.51 -14.11
C ILE A 50 -5.87 -23.18 -13.36
N GLU A 51 -6.99 -23.00 -12.65
CA GLU A 51 -7.24 -21.79 -11.87
C GLU A 51 -6.24 -21.63 -10.72
N VAL A 52 -5.91 -22.71 -10.00
CA VAL A 52 -4.90 -22.70 -8.93
C VAL A 52 -3.53 -22.30 -9.48
N ASN A 53 -3.13 -22.86 -10.63
CA ASN A 53 -1.86 -22.50 -11.26
C ASN A 53 -1.83 -21.03 -11.70
N LEU A 54 -2.92 -20.53 -12.30
CA LEU A 54 -3.02 -19.13 -12.70
C LEU A 54 -2.96 -18.18 -11.50
N LEU A 55 -3.68 -18.51 -10.42
CA LEU A 55 -3.67 -17.73 -9.19
C LEU A 55 -2.28 -17.73 -8.55
N LYS A 56 -1.59 -18.86 -8.55
CA LYS A 56 -0.21 -18.98 -8.06
C LYS A 56 0.75 -18.08 -8.84
N SER A 57 0.67 -18.06 -10.17
CA SER A 57 1.50 -17.17 -10.99
C SER A 57 1.20 -15.69 -10.73
N LYS A 58 -0.08 -15.32 -10.60
CA LYS A 58 -0.47 -13.94 -10.25
C LYS A 58 0.04 -13.52 -8.88
N LEU A 59 -0.02 -14.43 -7.91
CA LEU A 59 0.48 -14.19 -6.55
C LEU A 59 1.99 -13.94 -6.55
N GLU A 60 2.75 -14.70 -7.32
CA GLU A 60 4.20 -14.50 -7.45
C GLU A 60 4.53 -13.13 -8.04
N VAL A 61 3.86 -12.74 -9.14
CA VAL A 61 4.05 -11.43 -9.77
C VAL A 61 3.70 -10.29 -8.82
N ALA A 62 2.57 -10.39 -8.10
CA ALA A 62 2.18 -9.40 -7.10
C ALA A 62 3.21 -9.28 -5.98
N THR A 63 3.75 -10.42 -5.52
CA THR A 63 4.78 -10.48 -4.48
C THR A 63 6.07 -9.79 -4.93
N LEU A 64 6.51 -10.04 -6.17
CA LEU A 64 7.69 -9.38 -6.74
C LEU A 64 7.49 -7.86 -6.86
N LYS A 65 6.31 -7.42 -7.34
CA LYS A 65 5.97 -5.99 -7.42
C LYS A 65 5.99 -5.32 -6.05
N MET A 66 5.45 -5.98 -5.03
CA MET A 66 5.48 -5.47 -3.65
C MET A 66 6.89 -5.32 -3.11
N LYS A 67 7.78 -6.28 -3.37
CA LYS A 67 9.20 -6.20 -2.96
C LYS A 67 9.90 -5.02 -3.63
N ASN A 68 9.77 -4.89 -4.95
CA ASN A 68 10.37 -3.80 -5.71
C ASN A 68 9.85 -2.40 -5.28
N LEU A 69 8.55 -2.27 -5.04
CA LEU A 69 7.97 -1.02 -4.52
C LEU A 69 8.48 -0.70 -3.11
N ARG A 70 8.67 -1.72 -2.27
CA ARG A 70 9.23 -1.54 -0.92
C ARG A 70 10.68 -1.06 -0.97
N GLU A 71 11.50 -1.60 -1.87
CA GLU A 71 12.86 -1.16 -2.08
C GLU A 71 12.92 0.29 -2.59
N SER A 72 12.08 0.62 -3.58
CA SER A 72 11.95 1.98 -4.11
C SER A 72 11.54 2.97 -3.02
N LEU A 73 10.58 2.58 -2.17
CA LEU A 73 10.14 3.40 -1.03
C LEU A 73 11.28 3.63 -0.02
N ASN A 74 12.09 2.62 0.24
CA ASN A 74 13.23 2.75 1.15
C ASN A 74 14.27 3.72 0.59
N ALA A 75 14.55 3.67 -0.71
CA ALA A 75 15.46 4.62 -1.37
C ALA A 75 14.97 6.07 -1.24
N VAL A 76 13.68 6.31 -1.55
CA VAL A 76 13.07 7.65 -1.42
C VAL A 76 13.09 8.15 0.03
N LYS A 77 12.89 7.27 1.02
CA LYS A 77 12.99 7.64 2.44
C LYS A 77 14.40 8.08 2.82
N ILE A 78 15.42 7.36 2.35
CA ILE A 78 16.82 7.71 2.61
C ILE A 78 17.15 9.07 2.00
N GLU A 79 16.76 9.31 0.75
CA GLU A 79 16.97 10.60 0.08
C GLU A 79 16.28 11.74 0.83
N ARG A 80 15.01 11.56 1.22
CA ARG A 80 14.27 12.54 2.02
C ARG A 80 14.99 12.86 3.32
N ASP A 81 15.48 11.86 4.04
CA ASP A 81 16.16 12.06 5.33
C ASP A 81 17.51 12.78 5.14
N ASN A 82 18.22 12.52 4.05
CA ASN A 82 19.44 13.25 3.70
C ASN A 82 19.17 14.71 3.34
N LEU A 83 18.12 14.98 2.56
CA LEU A 83 17.71 16.33 2.19
C LEU A 83 17.25 17.13 3.42
N ARG A 84 16.52 16.50 4.34
CA ARG A 84 16.12 17.12 5.60
C ARG A 84 17.32 17.57 6.42
N LYS A 85 18.34 16.71 6.59
CA LYS A 85 19.59 17.09 7.28
C LYS A 85 20.31 18.24 6.59
N LYS A 86 20.32 18.26 5.24
CA LYS A 86 20.92 19.36 4.48
C LYS A 86 20.18 20.68 4.72
N LEU A 87 18.85 20.64 4.82
CA LEU A 87 18.04 21.80 5.12
C LEU A 87 18.33 22.34 6.52
N GLU A 88 18.35 21.47 7.55
CA GLU A 88 18.67 21.84 8.93
C GLU A 88 20.07 22.49 9.04
N ASN A 89 21.05 22.00 8.29
CA ASN A 89 22.38 22.60 8.22
C ASN A 89 22.36 23.99 7.56
N LEU A 90 21.62 24.17 6.46
CA LEU A 90 21.53 25.46 5.77
C LEU A 90 20.80 26.51 6.62
N GLU A 91 19.73 26.11 7.33
CA GLU A 91 19.04 26.98 8.28
C GLU A 91 19.98 27.44 9.41
N SER A 92 20.83 26.54 9.89
CA SER A 92 21.83 26.86 10.92
C SER A 92 22.90 27.84 10.43
N LEU A 93 23.31 27.75 9.16
CA LEU A 93 24.27 28.70 8.56
C LEU A 93 23.62 30.07 8.31
N ASN A 94 22.38 30.11 7.85
CA ASN A 94 21.62 31.35 7.62
C ASN A 94 21.38 32.14 8.92
N TYR A 95 21.21 31.45 10.05
CA TYR A 95 21.13 32.11 11.36
C TYR A 95 22.39 32.93 11.69
N PHE A 96 23.58 32.44 11.30
CA PHE A 96 24.86 33.13 11.52
C PHE A 96 25.07 34.36 10.62
N GLU A 97 24.54 34.33 9.41
CA GLU A 97 24.62 35.45 8.44
C GLU A 97 23.66 36.60 8.77
N SER A 98 22.57 36.29 9.47
CA SER A 98 21.56 37.27 9.89
C SER A 98 21.90 38.06 11.16
N VAL A 99 23.00 37.71 11.86
CA VAL A 99 23.46 38.47 13.04
C VAL A 99 24.15 39.76 12.56
N PRO A 100 23.69 40.96 12.96
CA PRO A 100 24.37 42.20 12.62
C PRO A 100 25.82 42.13 13.08
N SER A 101 26.78 42.38 12.19
CA SER A 101 28.20 42.44 12.54
C SER A 101 28.38 43.35 13.76
N LEU A 102 28.89 42.80 14.86
CA LEU A 102 29.32 43.57 16.03
C LEU A 102 30.47 44.48 15.56
N THR A 103 30.12 45.72 15.19
CA THR A 103 31.12 46.77 14.99
C THR A 103 31.67 47.12 16.36
N ILE A 104 32.92 46.71 16.62
CA ILE A 104 33.69 47.15 17.78
C ILE A 104 33.90 48.65 17.61
N GLY A 105 33.12 49.45 18.33
CA GLY A 105 33.37 50.89 18.45
C GLY A 105 34.59 51.09 19.35
N GLU A 106 35.71 51.51 18.76
CA GLU A 106 36.86 52.01 19.51
C GLU A 106 36.48 53.32 20.20
N SER A 107 36.03 53.23 21.45
CA SER A 107 35.90 54.37 22.36
C SER A 107 37.27 54.63 23.00
N LYS A 108 37.87 55.77 22.64
CA LYS A 108 39.15 56.25 23.18
C LYS A 108 39.09 56.38 24.72
N ASN A 109 40.01 55.65 25.37
CA ASN A 109 40.60 55.81 26.70
C ASN A 109 39.95 56.77 27.72
N ASP A 110 39.59 56.21 28.89
CA ASP A 110 39.92 56.80 30.20
C ASP A 110 40.19 55.65 31.22
N PRO A 111 41.28 55.64 32.04
CA PRO A 111 41.81 54.41 32.65
C PRO A 111 41.19 53.97 33.98
N SER A 112 40.03 54.49 34.38
CA SER A 112 39.47 54.20 35.70
C SER A 112 38.05 53.65 35.59
N CYS A 113 37.93 52.34 35.75
CA CYS A 113 36.69 51.56 35.82
C CYS A 113 35.94 51.38 34.48
N MET A 114 35.94 50.16 33.91
CA MET A 114 34.96 49.77 32.90
C MET A 114 34.20 48.53 33.36
N THR A 115 33.04 48.79 33.94
CA THR A 115 31.99 47.80 34.16
C THR A 115 31.31 47.51 32.82
N ILE A 116 31.31 46.26 32.37
CA ILE A 116 30.63 45.85 31.14
C ILE A 116 29.13 45.80 31.43
N SER A 117 28.38 46.79 30.93
CA SER A 117 26.92 46.76 30.98
C SER A 117 26.39 46.17 29.67
N ILE A 118 25.96 44.91 29.74
CA ILE A 118 25.28 44.24 28.62
C ILE A 118 23.80 44.60 28.70
N THR A 119 23.27 45.35 27.73
CA THR A 119 21.83 45.50 27.56
C THR A 119 21.40 44.73 26.31
N SER A 120 20.54 43.73 26.51
CA SER A 120 19.86 43.01 25.43
C SER A 120 18.48 43.64 25.24
N THR A 121 18.26 44.31 24.11
CA THR A 121 16.91 44.75 23.73
C THR A 121 16.29 43.66 22.85
N ASN A 122 15.41 42.85 23.44
CA ASN A 122 14.53 41.95 22.70
C ASN A 122 13.46 42.80 22.01
N ASN A 123 13.48 42.88 20.68
CA ASN A 123 12.37 43.42 19.92
C ASN A 123 11.54 42.26 19.36
N SER A 124 10.56 41.81 20.14
CA SER A 124 9.54 40.89 19.68
C SER A 124 8.27 41.69 19.38
N GLN A 125 7.94 41.84 18.10
CA GLN A 125 6.57 42.11 17.68
C GLN A 125 6.20 41.21 16.50
N SER A 126 5.37 40.22 16.80
CA SER A 126 4.54 39.53 15.84
C SER A 126 3.30 40.37 15.53
N SER A 127 2.86 40.39 14.28
CA SER A 127 1.42 40.27 13.98
C SER A 127 1.19 39.86 12.53
N VAL A 128 0.32 38.88 12.39
CA VAL A 128 -0.26 38.32 11.17
C VAL A 128 -1.45 39.20 10.76
N ALA A 129 -1.56 39.53 9.47
CA ALA A 129 -2.83 39.88 8.84
C ALA A 129 -2.73 39.63 7.32
N ASN A 130 -3.17 38.46 6.87
CA ASN A 130 -3.50 38.22 5.46
C ASN A 130 -5.03 38.25 5.30
N LYS A 131 -5.48 38.94 4.25
CA LYS A 131 -6.85 38.97 3.75
C LYS A 131 -6.88 38.26 2.40
#